data_AF-A0A518HAD7-F1
#
_entry.id   AF-A0A518HAD7-F1
#
_cell.length_a   1.000
_cell.length_b   1.000
_cell.length_c   1.000
_cell.angle_alpha   90.00
_cell.angle_beta   90.00
_cell.angle_gamma   90.00
#
_symmetry.space_group_name_H-M   'P 1'
#
loop_
_entity.id
_entity.type
_entity.pdbx_description
1 polymer ?
#
loop_
_entity_poly.entity_id
_entity_poly.type
_entity_poly.pdbx_seq_one_letter_code
_entity_poly.pdbx_strand_id
1 'polypeptide(L)'
;MNNHHLLLNDVTRILRLKPHRIAYAIATGQIDEPALRIANKRVFAEEDVRRLAVHFRVTPRWPSPDPATEDSDQVDRHEGLVLKPPFEVRSTGESAHEVRDGAGEVYCWAADRARALIVAGLLESAVKA
;
A
#
# COMPACT_ATOMS: atom_id res chain seq x y z
N MET A 1 25.46 -13.86 7.45
CA MET A 1 24.03 -14.23 7.37
C MET A 1 23.30 -12.95 7.02
N ASN A 2 22.83 -12.81 5.79
CA ASN A 2 22.19 -11.59 5.32
C ASN A 2 20.76 -11.56 5.85
N ASN A 3 20.51 -10.82 6.94
CA ASN A 3 19.16 -10.64 7.48
C ASN A 3 18.33 -9.76 6.53
N HIS A 4 17.74 -10.37 5.51
CA HIS A 4 16.69 -9.73 4.73
C HIS A 4 15.43 -9.67 5.57
N HIS A 5 15.10 -8.47 6.06
CA HIS A 5 13.84 -8.18 6.71
C HIS A 5 12.76 -7.97 5.65
N LEU A 6 11.81 -8.89 5.58
CA LEU A 6 10.71 -8.85 4.60
C LEU A 6 9.41 -8.48 5.30
N LEU A 7 8.62 -7.63 4.68
CA LEU A 7 7.26 -7.36 5.16
C LEU A 7 6.27 -8.34 4.52
N LEU A 8 5.05 -8.39 5.06
CA LEU A 8 3.99 -9.25 4.54
C LEU A 8 3.77 -9.08 3.02
N ASN A 9 3.90 -7.85 2.51
CA ASN A 9 3.77 -7.55 1.08
C ASN A 9 4.92 -8.13 0.23
N ASP A 10 6.14 -8.18 0.76
CA ASP A 10 7.25 -8.81 0.05
C ASP A 10 7.06 -10.32 -0.02
N VAL A 11 6.64 -10.91 1.09
CA VAL A 11 6.36 -12.35 1.18
C VAL A 11 5.23 -12.75 0.24
N THR A 12 4.16 -11.96 0.13
CA THR A 12 3.06 -12.24 -0.81
C THR A 12 3.51 -12.15 -2.26
N ARG A 13 4.41 -11.22 -2.58
CA ARG A 13 5.02 -11.09 -3.92
C ARG A 13 5.92 -12.27 -4.25
N ILE A 14 6.76 -12.71 -3.30
CA ILE A 14 7.67 -13.86 -3.46
C ILE A 14 6.89 -15.16 -3.64
N LEU A 15 5.83 -15.36 -2.85
CA LEU A 15 5.05 -16.60 -2.83
C LEU A 15 3.85 -16.57 -3.80
N ARG A 16 3.54 -15.41 -4.38
CA ARG A 16 2.34 -15.17 -5.21
C ARG A 16 1.03 -15.56 -4.51
N LEU A 17 0.95 -15.28 -3.21
CA LEU A 17 -0.20 -15.57 -2.37
C LEU A 17 -0.93 -14.29 -1.95
N LYS A 18 -2.22 -14.40 -1.66
CA LYS A 18 -2.99 -13.28 -1.10
C LYS A 18 -2.61 -13.08 0.39
N PRO A 19 -2.45 -11.82 0.87
CA PRO A 19 -2.02 -11.53 2.24
C PRO A 19 -2.84 -12.22 3.33
N HIS A 20 -4.17 -12.27 3.17
CA HIS A 20 -5.06 -12.88 4.14
C HIS A 20 -4.80 -14.38 4.35
N ARG A 21 -4.29 -15.11 3.34
CA ARG A 21 -4.00 -16.54 3.48
C ARG A 21 -2.83 -16.78 4.44
N ILE A 22 -1.79 -15.96 4.30
CA ILE A 22 -0.60 -16.00 5.17
C ILE A 22 -0.99 -15.55 6.58
N ALA A 23 -1.74 -14.44 6.70
CA ALA A 23 -2.20 -13.95 7.98
C ALA A 23 -3.10 -14.96 8.71
N TYR A 24 -4.01 -15.63 7.99
CA TYR A 24 -4.88 -16.66 8.55
C TYR A 24 -4.09 -17.88 9.02
N ALA A 25 -3.14 -18.38 8.22
CA ALA A 25 -2.32 -19.53 8.60
C ALA A 25 -1.50 -19.26 9.89
N ILE A 26 -0.99 -18.03 10.05
CA ILE A 26 -0.29 -17.63 11.28
C ILE A 26 -1.28 -17.49 12.44
N ALA A 27 -2.41 -16.80 12.23
CA ALA A 27 -3.40 -16.55 13.28
C ALA A 27 -4.04 -17.85 13.82
N THR A 28 -4.14 -18.88 12.97
CA THR A 28 -4.67 -20.20 13.34
C THR A 28 -3.59 -21.16 13.85
N GLY A 29 -2.33 -20.72 13.95
CA GLY A 29 -1.21 -21.53 14.42
C GLY A 29 -0.78 -22.65 13.46
N GLN A 30 -1.20 -22.59 12.19
CA GLN A 30 -0.76 -23.54 11.16
C GLN A 30 0.69 -23.30 10.73
N ILE A 31 1.19 -22.09 10.98
CA ILE A 31 2.57 -21.66 10.74
C ILE A 31 3.00 -20.82 11.93
N ASP A 32 4.23 -21.04 12.40
CA ASP A 32 4.80 -20.27 13.49
C ASP A 32 4.84 -18.78 13.19
N GLU A 33 4.54 -17.97 14.21
CA GLU A 33 4.64 -16.53 14.11
C GLU A 33 6.11 -16.09 13.92
N PRO A 34 6.39 -15.09 13.04
CA PRO A 34 7.73 -14.57 12.89
C PRO A 34 8.28 -14.01 14.21
N ALA A 35 9.56 -14.25 14.46
CA ALA A 35 10.20 -13.88 15.72
C ALA A 35 10.24 -12.36 15.96
N LEU A 36 10.16 -11.56 14.89
CA LEU A 36 10.30 -10.11 14.96
C LEU A 36 9.01 -9.39 14.57
N ARG A 37 8.61 -8.43 15.42
CA ARG A 37 7.54 -7.47 15.15
C ARG A 37 8.04 -6.05 15.39
N ILE A 38 7.84 -5.17 14.41
CA ILE A 38 8.21 -3.75 14.51
C ILE A 38 6.95 -2.93 14.25
N ALA A 39 6.62 -2.01 15.16
CA ALA A 39 5.44 -1.14 15.05
C ALA A 39 4.14 -1.93 14.73
N ASN A 40 3.93 -3.06 15.41
CA ASN A 40 2.80 -3.98 15.18
C ASN A 40 2.75 -4.65 13.79
N LYS A 41 3.78 -4.49 12.95
CA LYS A 41 3.96 -5.21 11.69
C LYS A 41 4.84 -6.44 11.90
N ARG A 42 4.51 -7.54 11.22
CA ARG A 42 5.32 -8.77 11.20
C ARG A 42 6.49 -8.60 10.25
N VAL A 43 7.68 -8.94 10.72
CA VAL A 43 8.91 -8.93 9.92
C VAL A 43 9.34 -10.38 9.72
N PHE A 44 9.42 -10.79 8.47
CA PHE A 44 9.72 -12.15 8.05
C PHE A 44 11.19 -12.25 7.66
N ALA A 45 11.86 -13.29 8.13
CA ALA A 45 13.18 -13.69 7.64
C ALA A 45 13.04 -14.62 6.43
N GLU A 46 14.16 -14.91 5.76
CA GLU A 46 14.18 -15.85 4.63
C GLU A 46 13.69 -17.24 5.03
N GLU A 47 14.05 -17.68 6.24
CA GLU A 47 13.62 -18.94 6.83
C GLU A 47 12.10 -19.01 6.95
N ASP A 48 11.45 -17.91 7.32
CA ASP A 48 10.00 -17.84 7.44
C ASP A 48 9.32 -18.02 6.07
N VAL A 49 9.90 -17.40 5.02
CA VAL A 49 9.42 -17.55 3.64
C VAL A 49 9.59 -18.99 3.16
N ARG A 50 10.69 -19.66 3.51
CA ARG A 50 10.87 -21.09 3.20
C ARG A 50 9.83 -21.96 3.90
N ARG A 51 9.53 -21.72 5.18
CA ARG A 51 8.46 -22.45 5.91
C ARG A 51 7.10 -22.23 5.25
N LEU A 52 6.79 -21.00 4.88
CA LEU A 52 5.56 -20.63 4.17
C LEU A 52 5.47 -21.33 2.80
N ALA A 53 6.56 -21.35 2.04
CA ALA A 53 6.62 -22.01 0.73
C ALA A 53 6.31 -23.52 0.84
N VAL A 54 6.89 -24.20 1.83
CA VAL A 54 6.62 -25.62 2.11
C VAL A 54 5.16 -25.83 2.49
N HIS A 55 4.62 -25.01 3.41
CA HIS A 55 3.24 -25.13 3.88
C HIS A 55 2.22 -24.97 2.74
N PHE A 56 2.39 -23.92 1.92
CA PHE A 56 1.48 -23.64 0.81
C PHE A 56 1.79 -24.42 -0.47
N ARG A 57 2.86 -25.23 -0.48
CA ARG A 57 3.35 -25.99 -1.64
C ARG A 57 3.59 -25.09 -2.86
N VAL A 58 4.20 -23.94 -2.63
CA VAL A 58 4.54 -22.96 -3.67
C VAL A 58 6.04 -22.81 -3.81
N THR A 59 6.52 -22.58 -5.03
CA THR A 59 7.94 -22.29 -5.27
C THR A 59 8.17 -20.79 -5.08
N PRO A 60 9.04 -20.37 -4.14
CA PRO A 60 9.31 -18.95 -3.91
C PRO A 60 10.07 -18.37 -5.10
N ARG A 61 9.59 -17.24 -5.62
CA ARG A 61 10.28 -16.48 -6.65
C ARG A 61 10.91 -15.25 -6.03
N TRP A 62 12.18 -15.38 -5.66
CA TRP A 62 12.97 -14.27 -5.13
C TRP A 62 13.19 -13.22 -6.24
N PRO A 63 12.89 -11.93 -5.98
CA PRO A 63 13.36 -10.88 -6.86
C PRO A 63 14.90 -10.90 -6.85
N SER A 64 15.53 -10.77 -8.02
CA SER A 64 16.99 -10.74 -8.11
C SER A 64 17.52 -9.56 -7.30
N PRO A 65 18.57 -9.75 -6.49
CA PRO A 65 19.13 -8.65 -5.70
C PRO A 65 19.89 -7.70 -6.62
N ASP A 66 19.31 -6.53 -6.92
CA ASP A 66 20.12 -5.37 -7.29
C ASP A 66 20.81 -4.85 -6.02
N PRO A 67 22.15 -4.70 -5.98
CA PRO A 67 22.90 -4.36 -4.77
C PRO A 67 22.86 -2.85 -4.48
N ALA A 68 21.66 -2.27 -4.45
CA ALA A 68 21.44 -0.93 -3.95
C ALA A 68 19.96 -0.79 -3.58
N THR A 69 19.65 -0.87 -2.27
CA THR A 69 18.86 0.11 -1.52
C THR A 69 18.71 -0.44 -0.09
N GLU A 70 19.70 -0.14 0.76
CA GLU A 70 19.40 0.17 2.16
C GLU A 70 18.69 1.53 2.18
N ASP A 71 17.73 1.67 3.09
CA ASP A 71 16.91 2.86 3.37
C ASP A 71 16.03 3.38 2.22
N SER A 72 14.73 3.11 2.35
CA SER A 72 13.75 4.14 2.75
C SER A 72 12.38 3.49 2.74
N ASP A 73 11.60 3.77 3.77
CA ASP A 73 10.14 3.93 3.71
C ASP A 73 9.62 3.93 2.26
N GLN A 74 9.00 2.83 1.82
CA GLN A 74 8.06 2.92 0.70
C GLN A 74 6.82 3.68 1.22
N VAL A 75 6.99 4.98 1.43
CA VAL A 75 6.03 5.96 0.94
C VAL A 75 5.79 5.52 -0.50
N ASP A 76 4.53 5.22 -0.83
CA ASP A 76 4.06 5.20 -2.21
C ASP A 76 4.87 6.26 -2.95
N ARG A 77 5.71 5.86 -3.91
CA ARG A 77 6.07 6.79 -4.97
C ARG A 77 4.74 7.03 -5.68
N HIS A 78 3.94 7.94 -5.13
CA HIS A 78 2.99 8.70 -5.90
C HIS A 78 3.85 9.23 -7.04
N GLU A 79 3.68 8.63 -8.22
CA GLU A 79 3.91 9.35 -9.47
C GLU A 79 3.40 10.76 -9.19
N GLY A 80 4.32 11.74 -9.16
CA GLY A 80 4.06 13.01 -8.49
C GLY A 80 2.68 13.51 -8.85
N LEU A 81 1.83 13.75 -7.85
CA LEU A 81 0.41 14.09 -8.06
C LEU A 81 0.34 15.25 -9.05
N VAL A 82 0.03 14.94 -10.32
CA VAL A 82 -0.07 15.95 -11.37
C VAL A 82 -1.42 16.61 -11.19
N LEU A 83 -1.42 17.70 -10.44
CA LEU A 83 -2.59 18.51 -10.20
C LEU A 83 -2.97 19.27 -11.47
N LYS A 84 -4.14 18.95 -12.03
CA LYS A 84 -4.66 19.59 -13.24
C LYS A 84 -5.86 20.47 -12.88
N PRO A 85 -5.68 21.78 -12.71
CA PRO A 85 -6.81 22.68 -12.52
C PRO A 85 -7.63 22.81 -13.82
N PRO A 86 -8.88 23.31 -13.76
CA PRO A 86 -9.60 23.68 -12.54
C PRO A 86 -10.16 22.47 -11.79
N PHE A 87 -10.23 22.55 -10.47
CA PHE A 87 -10.88 21.52 -9.64
C PHE A 87 -12.39 21.79 -9.48
N GLU A 88 -13.22 20.84 -9.89
CA GLU A 88 -14.68 20.92 -9.81
C GLU A 88 -15.25 20.08 -8.68
N VAL A 89 -16.22 20.62 -7.93
CA VAL A 89 -16.99 19.84 -6.95
C VAL A 89 -18.36 19.47 -7.49
N ARG A 90 -18.59 18.18 -7.76
CA ARG A 90 -19.87 17.65 -8.25
C ARG A 90 -20.60 16.85 -7.17
N SER A 91 -21.91 17.00 -7.11
CA SER A 91 -22.76 16.15 -6.25
C SER A 91 -23.10 14.87 -7.01
N THR A 92 -22.79 13.72 -6.42
CA THR A 92 -23.17 12.40 -6.95
C THR A 92 -24.17 11.78 -6.00
N GLY A 93 -25.45 12.15 -6.16
CA GLY A 93 -26.52 11.74 -5.27
C GLY A 93 -26.67 12.66 -4.05
N GLU A 94 -27.23 12.11 -2.96
CA GLU A 94 -27.67 12.89 -1.78
C GLU A 94 -26.56 13.15 -0.74
N SER A 95 -25.49 12.34 -0.70
CA SER A 95 -24.53 12.34 0.42
C SER A 95 -23.06 12.27 0.01
N ALA A 96 -22.76 12.37 -1.28
CA ALA A 96 -21.41 12.23 -1.79
C ALA A 96 -21.07 13.36 -2.76
N HIS A 97 -19.93 13.99 -2.52
CA HIS A 97 -19.39 15.08 -3.35
C HIS A 97 -18.02 14.67 -3.88
N GLU A 98 -17.90 14.61 -5.19
CA GLU A 98 -16.65 14.33 -5.89
C GLU A 98 -15.89 15.63 -6.13
N VAL A 99 -14.58 15.63 -5.83
CA VAL A 99 -13.64 16.63 -6.31
C VAL A 99 -12.95 16.07 -7.54
N ARG A 100 -13.14 16.71 -8.69
CA ARG A 100 -12.57 16.30 -9.98
C ARG A 100 -11.53 17.30 -10.44
N ASP A 101 -10.55 16.83 -11.20
CA ASP A 101 -9.56 17.67 -11.87
C ASP A 101 -10.10 18.19 -13.23
N GLY A 102 -9.29 19.00 -13.93
CA GLY A 102 -9.62 19.56 -15.23
C GLY A 102 -9.69 18.52 -16.36
N ALA A 103 -9.20 17.29 -16.14
CA ALA A 103 -9.40 16.16 -17.05
C ALA A 103 -10.70 15.40 -16.75
N GLY A 104 -11.41 15.75 -15.66
CA GLY A 104 -12.64 15.11 -15.22
C GLY A 104 -12.42 13.88 -14.33
N GLU A 105 -11.17 13.59 -13.97
CA GLU A 105 -10.79 12.47 -13.10
C GLU A 105 -11.11 12.79 -11.63
N VAL A 106 -11.60 11.81 -10.88
CA VAL A 106 -11.96 12.00 -9.47
C VAL A 106 -10.72 11.91 -8.60
N TYR A 107 -10.39 13.02 -7.95
CA TYR A 107 -9.26 13.10 -7.02
C TYR A 107 -9.62 12.58 -5.63
N CYS A 108 -10.80 12.96 -5.12
CA CYS A 108 -11.30 12.47 -3.85
C CYS A 108 -12.82 12.63 -3.71
N TRP A 109 -13.36 12.03 -2.64
CA TRP A 109 -14.77 12.10 -2.26
C TRP A 109 -14.91 12.74 -0.88
N ALA A 110 -15.98 13.52 -0.68
CA ALA A 110 -16.34 14.04 0.63
C ALA A 110 -17.83 13.77 0.95
N ALA A 111 -18.11 13.56 2.23
CA ALA A 111 -19.46 13.33 2.74
C ALA A 111 -20.36 14.58 2.66
N ASP A 112 -19.76 15.77 2.54
CA ASP A 112 -20.48 17.03 2.44
C ASP A 112 -19.77 18.00 1.51
N ARG A 113 -20.53 18.96 0.98
CA ARG A 113 -20.04 19.92 0.00
C ARG A 113 -18.97 20.85 0.55
N ALA A 114 -19.07 21.24 1.82
CA ALA A 114 -18.13 22.19 2.41
C ALA A 114 -16.73 21.60 2.48
N ARG A 115 -16.62 20.32 2.90
CA ARG A 115 -15.35 19.58 2.88
C ARG A 115 -14.79 19.44 1.47
N ALA A 116 -15.62 19.10 0.48
CA ALA A 116 -15.16 18.99 -0.90
C ALA A 116 -14.63 20.34 -1.44
N LEU A 117 -15.28 21.46 -1.11
CA LEU A 117 -14.83 22.80 -1.49
C LEU A 117 -13.50 23.20 -0.83
N ILE A 118 -13.31 22.85 0.44
CA ILE A 118 -12.03 23.09 1.13
C ILE A 118 -10.90 22.33 0.43
N VAL A 119 -11.12 21.05 0.11
CA VAL A 119 -10.12 20.24 -0.59
C VAL A 119 -9.83 20.81 -1.98
N ALA A 120 -10.85 21.14 -2.77
CA ALA A 120 -10.67 21.77 -4.08
C ALA A 120 -9.84 23.07 -3.98
N GLY A 121 -10.13 23.93 -2.99
CA GLY A 121 -9.38 25.17 -2.77
C GLY A 121 -7.91 24.94 -2.36
N LEU A 122 -7.63 23.91 -1.55
CA LEU A 122 -6.26 23.53 -1.20
C LEU A 122 -5.49 23.01 -2.42
N LEU A 123 -6.14 22.19 -3.26
CA LEU A 123 -5.55 21.71 -4.51
C LEU A 123 -5.25 22.86 -5.46
N GLU A 124 -6.18 23.81 -5.64
CA GLU A 124 -5.97 25.03 -6.42
C GLU A 124 -4.79 25.86 -5.91
N SER A 125 -4.66 26.01 -4.58
CA SER A 125 -3.54 26.73 -3.97
C SER A 125 -2.21 26.01 -4.19
N ALA A 126 -2.19 24.68 -4.16
CA ALA A 126 -0.98 23.89 -4.34
C ALA A 126 -0.43 23.94 -5.77
N VAL A 127 -1.28 24.20 -6.79
CA VAL A 127 -0.82 24.40 -8.18
C VAL A 127 -0.18 25.78 -8.39
N LYS A 128 -0.57 26.77 -7.59
CA LYS A 128 -0.08 28.16 -7.73
C LYS A 128 1.21 28.45 -6.96
N ALA A 129 1.59 27.57 -6.04
CA ALA A 129 2.79 27.70 -5.20
C ALA A 129 4.04 27.24 -5.94
#